data_AF-A0A0G1UDG7-F1
#
_entry.id   AF-A0A0G1UDG7-F1
#
_cell.length_a   1.000
_cell.length_b   1.000
_cell.length_c   1.000
_cell.angle_alpha   90.00
_cell.angle_beta   90.00
_cell.angle_gamma   90.00
#
_symmetry.space_group_name_H-M   'P 1'
#
loop_
_entity.id
_entity.type
_entity.pdbx_description
1 polymer ?
#
loop_
_entity_poly.entity_id
_entity_poly.type
_entity_poly.pdbx_seq_one_letter_code
_entity_poly.pdbx_strand_id
1 'polypeptide(L)' 'MAGKKMSMDAMMKECMKPHALAHMMAGLGVGFILVGLFPTLGASALMLGLLVLVLAMVADYAMQNKML' A
#
# COMPACT_ATOMS: atom_id res chain seq x y z
N MET A 1 -14.35 26.54 -6.30
CA MET A 1 -14.02 25.62 -5.19
C MET A 1 -12.99 26.28 -4.32
N ALA A 2 -13.38 26.79 -3.16
CA ALA A 2 -12.48 27.47 -2.22
C ALA A 2 -11.52 26.45 -1.62
N GLY A 3 -10.26 26.46 -2.09
CA GLY A 3 -9.19 25.62 -1.56
C GLY A 3 -8.88 26.03 -0.12
N LYS A 4 -9.27 25.21 0.84
CA LYS A 4 -8.89 25.33 2.25
C LYS A 4 -7.36 25.28 2.30
N LYS A 5 -6.68 26.40 2.63
CA LYS A 5 -5.24 26.40 2.91
C LYS A 5 -5.02 25.58 4.18
N MET A 6 -4.75 24.30 4.02
CA MET A 6 -4.21 23.48 5.10
C MET A 6 -2.77 23.96 5.35
N SER A 7 -2.39 24.15 6.61
CA SER A 7 -0.99 24.44 6.93
C SER A 7 -0.12 23.30 6.41
N MET A 8 1.14 23.58 6.02
CA MET A 8 2.04 22.52 5.55
C MET A 8 2.16 21.39 6.59
N ASP A 9 2.15 21.72 7.88
CA ASP A 9 2.05 20.74 8.97
C ASP A 9 0.84 19.80 8.89
N ALA A 10 -0.33 20.31 8.50
CA ALA A 10 -1.54 19.50 8.37
C ALA A 10 -1.45 18.56 7.15
N MET A 11 -0.93 19.04 6.02
CA MET A 11 -0.66 18.18 4.85
C MET A 11 0.38 17.09 5.16
N MET A 12 1.47 17.44 5.83
CA MET A 12 2.52 16.47 6.19
C MET A 12 2.01 15.40 7.16
N LYS A 13 1.11 15.75 8.09
CA LYS A 13 0.45 14.78 8.97
C LYS A 13 -0.47 13.83 8.22
N GLU A 14 -1.08 14.26 7.11
CA GLU A 14 -1.86 13.35 6.25
C GLU A 14 -0.96 12.40 5.47
N CYS A 15 0.18 12.88 4.96
CA CYS A 15 1.17 12.05 4.27
C CYS A 15 1.86 11.02 5.18
N MET A 16 1.97 11.33 6.47
CA MET A 16 2.57 10.43 7.48
C MET A 16 1.55 9.46 8.09
N LYS A 17 0.28 9.47 7.65
CA LYS A 17 -0.66 8.42 8.05
C LYS A 17 -0.17 7.08 7.51
N PRO A 18 -0.25 5.99 8.30
CA PRO A 18 0.15 4.66 7.86
C PRO A 18 -0.57 4.19 6.59
N HIS A 19 -1.75 4.77 6.29
CA HIS A 19 -2.50 4.57 5.04
C HIS A 19 -1.71 4.89 3.75
N ALA A 20 -0.94 5.98 3.73
CA ALA A 20 -0.20 6.36 2.53
C ALA A 20 0.94 5.37 2.23
N LEU A 21 1.59 4.88 3.29
CA LEU A 21 2.65 3.88 3.19
C LEU A 21 2.09 2.51 2.78
N ALA A 22 0.93 2.14 3.30
CA ALA A 22 0.22 0.93 2.89
C ALA A 22 -0.25 0.97 1.43
N HIS A 23 -0.66 2.13 0.91
CA HIS A 23 -0.99 2.28 -0.52
C HIS A 23 0.20 1.97 -1.43
N MET A 24 1.40 2.42 -1.05
CA MET A 24 2.62 2.13 -1.80
C MET A 24 2.98 0.64 -1.76
N MET A 25 2.83 0.00 -0.59
CA MET A 25 3.07 -1.45 -0.43
C MET A 25 2.05 -2.30 -1.18
N ALA A 26 0.77 -1.90 -1.17
CA ALA A 26 -0.28 -2.55 -1.95
C ALA A 26 -0.01 -2.43 -3.46
N GLY A 27 0.42 -1.24 -3.93
CA GLY A 27 0.84 -1.04 -5.32
C GLY A 27 2.03 -1.93 -5.72
N LEU A 28 2.98 -2.14 -4.81
CA LEU A 28 4.11 -3.06 -4.99
C LEU A 28 3.64 -4.51 -5.11
N GLY A 29 2.72 -4.96 -4.25
CA GLY A 29 2.11 -6.28 -4.32
C GLY A 29 1.36 -6.53 -5.64
N VAL A 30 0.56 -5.55 -6.09
CA VAL A 30 -0.12 -5.61 -7.41
C VAL A 30 0.89 -5.68 -8.55
N GLY A 31 1.98 -4.90 -8.48
CA GLY A 31 3.07 -4.95 -9.45
C GLY A 31 3.67 -6.34 -9.60
N PHE A 32 3.97 -7.01 -8.48
CA PHE A 32 4.48 -8.39 -8.49
C PHE A 32 3.47 -9.40 -9.06
N ILE A 33 2.17 -9.24 -8.79
CA ILE A 33 1.12 -10.09 -9.35
C ILE A 33 1.05 -9.93 -10.89
N LEU A 34 1.13 -8.69 -11.38
CA LEU A 34 1.14 -8.40 -12.82
C LEU A 34 2.39 -8.95 -13.50
N VAL A 35 3.56 -8.86 -12.85
CA VAL A 35 4.81 -9.43 -13.36
C VAL A 35 4.75 -10.96 -13.40
N GLY A 36 4.15 -11.59 -12.38
CA GLY A 36 3.96 -13.04 -12.34
C GLY A 36 2.95 -13.60 -13.34
N LEU A 37 2.17 -12.74 -14.01
CA LEU A 37 1.33 -13.12 -15.16
C LEU A 37 2.16 -13.46 -16.40
N PHE A 38 3.44 -13.08 -16.45
CA PHE A 38 4.36 -13.46 -17.51
C PHE A 38 4.92 -14.86 -17.25
N PRO A 39 4.74 -15.83 -18.18
CA PRO A 39 5.13 -17.23 -17.98
C PRO A 39 6.61 -17.43 -17.62
N THR A 40 7.47 -16.52 -18.08
CA THR A 40 8.92 -16.54 -17.85
C THR A 40 9.32 -16.18 -16.42
N LEU A 41 8.48 -15.45 -15.67
CA LEU A 41 8.73 -15.07 -14.27
C LEU A 41 7.99 -15.95 -13.26
N GLY A 42 7.13 -16.84 -13.74
CA GLY A 42 6.70 -18.05 -13.03
C GLY A 42 5.94 -17.84 -11.72
N ALA A 43 5.29 -18.93 -11.27
CA ALA A 43 4.43 -18.99 -10.09
C ALA A 43 5.02 -18.36 -8.80
N SER A 44 6.34 -18.28 -8.70
CA SER A 44 7.09 -17.64 -7.61
C SER A 44 6.78 -16.14 -7.47
N ALA A 45 6.69 -15.41 -8.58
CA ALA A 45 6.40 -13.97 -8.59
C ALA A 45 4.94 -13.67 -8.24
N LEU A 46 4.01 -14.53 -8.70
CA LEU A 46 2.60 -14.47 -8.30
C LEU A 46 2.43 -14.70 -6.80
N MET A 47 3.07 -15.75 -6.25
CA MET A 47 2.99 -16.05 -4.82
C MET A 47 3.59 -14.94 -3.96
N LEU A 48 4.77 -14.41 -4.34
CA LEU A 48 5.37 -13.27 -3.64
C LEU A 48 4.48 -12.01 -3.70
N GLY A 49 3.92 -11.71 -4.87
CA GLY A 49 2.99 -10.58 -5.02
C GLY A 49 1.74 -10.71 -4.17
N LEU A 50 1.15 -11.91 -4.14
CA LEU A 50 -0.03 -12.20 -3.32
C LEU A 50 0.28 -12.05 -1.82
N LEU A 51 1.43 -12.57 -1.38
CA LEU A 51 1.86 -12.53 0.02
C LEU A 51 2.14 -11.09 0.47
N VAL A 52 2.83 -10.29 -0.35
CA VAL A 52 3.08 -8.86 -0.10
C VAL A 52 1.77 -8.08 -0.06
N LEU A 53 0.81 -8.37 -0.95
CA LEU A 53 -0.47 -7.67 -1.00
C LEU A 53 -1.33 -7.97 0.23
N VAL A 54 -1.39 -9.23 0.67
CA VAL A 54 -2.09 -9.63 1.90
C VAL A 54 -1.45 -9.00 3.13
N LEU A 55 -0.12 -9.02 3.25
CA LEU A 55 0.58 -8.40 4.38
C LEU A 55 0.38 -6.88 4.40
N ALA A 56 0.43 -6.22 3.23
CA ALA A 56 0.16 -4.79 3.13
C ALA A 56 -1.26 -4.45 3.57
N MET A 57 -2.27 -5.25 3.18
CA MET A 57 -3.65 -5.09 3.63
C MET A 57 -3.78 -5.31 5.14
N VAL A 58 -3.21 -6.38 5.69
CA VAL A 58 -3.27 -6.67 7.13
C VAL A 58 -2.60 -5.57 7.94
N ALA A 59 -1.43 -5.08 7.51
CA ALA A 59 -0.74 -3.99 8.16
C ALA A 59 -1.54 -2.67 8.07
N ASP A 60 -2.17 -2.40 6.94
CA ASP A 60 -3.04 -1.24 6.76
C ASP A 60 -4.23 -1.28 7.71
N TYR A 61 -4.92 -2.42 7.78
CA TYR A 61 -6.04 -2.63 8.71
C TYR A 61 -5.59 -2.57 10.17
N ALA A 62 -4.45 -3.15 10.53
CA ALA A 62 -3.93 -3.10 11.90
C ALA A 62 -3.59 -1.67 12.32
N MET A 63 -2.96 -0.88 11.44
CA MET A 63 -2.53 0.48 11.73
C MET A 63 -3.63 1.54 11.60
N GLN A 64 -4.62 1.35 10.72
CA GLN A 64 -5.77 2.26 10.62
C GLN A 64 -6.86 1.96 11.64
N ASN A 65 -7.13 0.69 11.94
CA ASN A 65 -8.23 0.30 12.83
C ASN A 65 -7.84 0.34 14.31
N LYS A 66 -6.63 0.83 14.64
CA LYS A 66 -6.10 0.98 16.00
C LYS A 66 -6.34 -0.30 16.84
N MET A 67 -5.96 -1.44 16.27
CA MET A 67 -5.81 -2.69 17.03
C MET A 67 -4.43 -2.78 17.73
N LEU A 68 -3.59 -1.76 17.56
CA LEU A 68 -2.35 -1.45 18.27
C LEU A 68 -2.29 0.05 18.59
#